data_AF-A0A536PJM1-F1
#
_entry.id   AF-A0A536PJM1-F1
#
_cell.length_a   1.000
_cell.length_b   1.000
_cell.length_c   1.000
_cell.angle_alpha   90.00
_cell.angle_beta   90.00
_cell.angle_gamma   90.00
#
_symmetry.space_group_name_H-M   'P 1'
#
loop_
_entity.id
_entity.type
_entity.pdbx_description
1 polymer ?
#
loop_
_entity_poly.entity_id
_entity_poly.type
_entity_poly.pdbx_seq_one_letter_code
_entity_poly.pdbx_strand_id
1 'polypeptide(L)' 'MWSRLAERGGFFLEAERVLGAVRDRRFVVVVSETDLERIDTAPAYERQRWAAPLVRAVLEGYRLDRHEGALWTYVPR' A
#
# COMPACT_ATOMS: atom_id res chain seq x y z
N MET A 1 -4.02 -7.94 -11.86
CA MET A 1 -4.12 -6.47 -11.71
C MET A 1 -5.21 -6.14 -10.70
N TRP A 2 -4.84 -6.00 -9.42
CA TRP A 2 -5.79 -5.92 -8.31
C TRP A 2 -6.45 -4.54 -8.18
N SER A 3 -5.73 -3.47 -8.53
CA SER A 3 -6.21 -2.09 -8.37
C SER A 3 -7.30 -1.65 -9.35
N ARG A 4 -7.29 -2.13 -10.60
CA ARG A 4 -8.37 -1.84 -11.58
C ARG A 4 -9.64 -2.68 -11.37
N LEU A 5 -9.58 -3.73 -10.55
CA LEU A 5 -10.74 -4.58 -10.24
C LEU A 5 -11.56 -4.05 -9.04
N ALA A 6 -10.99 -3.13 -8.25
CA ALA A 6 -11.68 -2.47 -7.15
C ALA A 6 -12.75 -1.46 -7.62
N GLU A 7 -12.57 -0.81 -8.77
CA GLU A 7 -13.58 0.09 -9.34
C GLU A 7 -14.83 -0.64 -9.90
N ARG A 8 -14.76 -1.95 -10.16
CA ARG A 8 -15.82 -2.72 -10.83
C ARG A 8 -16.76 -3.48 -9.87
N GLY A 9 -16.88 -3.01 -8.62
CA GLY A 9 -17.97 -3.34 -7.69
C GLY A 9 -17.89 -4.66 -6.91
N GLY A 10 -17.03 -5.61 -7.30
CA GLY A 10 -16.90 -6.90 -6.61
C GLY A 10 -15.87 -6.94 -5.46
N PHE A 11 -14.81 -6.15 -5.55
CA PHE A 11 -13.67 -6.15 -4.60
C PHE A 11 -13.68 -4.98 -3.60
N PHE A 12 -14.67 -4.09 -3.67
CA PHE A 12 -14.74 -2.89 -2.82
C PHE A 12 -14.71 -3.25 -1.32
N LEU A 13 -15.41 -4.33 -0.93
CA LEU A 13 -15.43 -4.84 0.44
C LEU A 13 -14.08 -5.44 0.90
N GLU A 14 -13.24 -5.91 -0.03
CA GLU A 14 -11.91 -6.42 0.31
C GLU A 14 -10.88 -5.29 0.38
N ALA A 15 -10.97 -4.32 -0.53
CA ALA A 15 -10.16 -3.10 -0.47
C ALA A 15 -10.40 -2.32 0.82
N GLU A 16 -11.66 -2.15 1.23
CA GLU A 16 -12.04 -1.53 2.51
C GLU A 16 -11.54 -2.36 3.71
N ARG A 17 -11.63 -3.69 3.65
CA ARG A 17 -11.09 -4.57 4.72
C ARG A 17 -9.59 -4.45 4.86
N VAL A 18 -8.86 -4.40 3.74
CA VAL A 18 -7.40 -4.24 3.72
C VAL A 18 -7.02 -2.86 4.25
N LEU A 19 -7.70 -1.80 3.80
CA LEU A 19 -7.49 -0.45 4.30
C LEU A 19 -7.75 -0.34 5.81
N GLY A 20 -8.85 -0.95 6.29
CA GLY A 20 -9.15 -1.05 7.71
C GLY A 20 -8.06 -1.78 8.49
N ALA A 21 -7.60 -2.94 7.99
CA ALA A 21 -6.53 -3.69 8.63
C ALA A 21 -5.18 -2.94 8.66
N VAL A 22 -4.85 -2.15 7.63
CA VAL A 22 -3.67 -1.28 7.64
C VAL A 22 -3.83 -0.15 8.67
N ARG A 23 -4.99 0.51 8.73
CA ARG A 23 -5.27 1.56 9.72
C ARG A 23 -5.18 1.03 11.17
N ASP A 24 -5.67 -0.19 11.38
CA ASP A 24 -5.61 -0.89 12.66
C ASP A 24 -4.22 -1.50 12.95
N ARG A 25 -3.23 -1.27 12.08
CA ARG A 25 -1.85 -1.79 12.16
C ARG A 25 -1.78 -3.31 12.34
N ARG A 26 -2.71 -4.06 11.72
CA ARG A 26 -2.85 -5.52 11.92
C ARG A 26 -1.81 -6.32 11.15
N PHE A 27 -1.17 -5.73 10.15
CA PHE A 27 -0.07 -6.36 9.44
C PHE A 27 1.23 -6.15 10.20
N VAL A 28 1.98 -7.22 10.43
CA VAL A 28 3.33 -7.16 11.00
C VAL A 28 4.35 -6.56 10.02
N VAL A 29 4.09 -6.70 8.72
CA VAL A 29 4.94 -6.20 7.63
C VAL A 29 4.05 -5.81 6.45
N VAL A 30 4.37 -4.70 5.79
CA VAL A 30 3.85 -4.30 4.47
C VAL A 30 5.02 -4.28 3.50
N VAL A 31 4.89 -4.95 2.35
CA VAL A 31 5.94 -5.02 1.32
C VAL A 31 5.43 -4.36 0.04
N SER A 32 6.28 -3.56 -0.60
CA SER A 32 5.99 -2.86 -1.84
C SER A 32 7.15 -3.00 -2.83
N GLU A 33 6.85 -3.07 -4.13
CA GLU A 33 7.85 -3.01 -5.21
C GLU A 33 8.29 -1.56 -5.52
N THR A 34 7.63 -0.57 -4.91
CA THR A 34 7.95 0.85 -5.06
C THR A 34 8.07 1.51 -3.69
N ASP A 35 8.93 2.52 -3.60
CA ASP A 35 9.00 3.37 -2.42
C ASP A 35 7.70 4.17 -2.28
N LEU A 36 6.93 3.85 -1.24
CA LEU A 36 5.67 4.51 -0.92
C LEU A 36 5.88 5.96 -0.47
N GLU A 37 7.03 6.30 0.13
CA GLU A 37 7.36 7.68 0.51
C GLU A 37 7.57 8.57 -0.72
N ARG A 38 7.84 7.96 -1.88
CA ARG A 38 8.11 8.64 -3.15
C ARG A 38 7.14 8.22 -4.26
N ILE A 39 5.96 7.71 -3.89
CA ILE A 39 4.96 7.20 -4.83
C ILE A 39 4.56 8.23 -5.89
N ASP A 40 4.56 9.52 -5.53
CA ASP A 40 4.18 10.61 -6.44
C ASP A 40 5.15 10.75 -7.62
N THR A 41 6.40 10.31 -7.44
CA THR A 41 7.43 10.26 -8.49
C THR A 41 7.50 8.93 -9.22
N ALA A 42 6.71 7.93 -8.79
CA ALA A 42 6.72 6.61 -9.38
C ALA A 42 6.06 6.59 -10.78
N PRO A 43 6.40 5.59 -11.62
CA PRO A 43 5.73 5.37 -12.89
C PRO A 43 4.20 5.33 -12.73
N ALA A 44 3.48 5.82 -13.74
CA ALA A 44 2.02 5.95 -13.66
C ALA A 44 1.30 4.62 -13.36
N TYR A 45 1.88 3.48 -13.77
CA TYR A 45 1.31 2.16 -13.47
C TYR A 45 1.41 1.79 -11.98
N GLU A 46 2.48 2.19 -11.28
CA GLU A 46 2.60 2.00 -9.82
C GLU A 46 1.64 2.91 -9.07
N ARG A 47 1.50 4.17 -9.52
CA ARG A 47 0.52 5.11 -8.96
C ARG A 47 -0.93 4.64 -9.14
N GLN A 48 -1.22 3.90 -10.21
CA GLN A 48 -2.52 3.24 -10.41
C GLN A 48 -2.68 1.96 -9.59
N ARG A 49 -1.58 1.31 -9.19
CA ARG A 49 -1.59 0.10 -8.33
C ARG A 49 -1.87 0.46 -6.88
N TRP A 50 -1.31 1.58 -6.43
CA TRP A 50 -1.40 2.07 -5.07
C TRP A 50 -2.43 3.18 -4.92
N ALA A 51 -3.60 2.83 -4.39
CA ALA A 51 -4.63 3.83 -4.08
C ALA A 51 -4.11 4.80 -2.99
N ALA A 52 -4.29 6.11 -3.22
CA ALA A 52 -3.80 7.15 -2.30
C ALA A 52 -4.23 6.98 -0.83
N PRO A 53 -5.46 6.56 -0.50
CA PRO A 53 -5.86 6.30 0.90
C PRO A 53 -5.06 5.17 1.55
N LEU A 54 -4.70 4.14 0.79
CA LEU A 54 -3.92 3.01 1.27
C LEU A 54 -2.48 3.43 1.55
N VAL A 55 -1.85 4.16 0.61
CA VAL A 55 -0.49 4.69 0.81
C VAL A 55 -0.43 5.57 2.05
N ARG A 56 -1.39 6.49 2.20
CA ARG A 56 -1.47 7.36 3.37
C ARG A 56 -1.56 6.54 4.67
N ALA A 57 -2.44 5.55 4.72
CA ALA A 57 -2.59 4.70 5.91
C ALA A 57 -1.30 3.92 6.24
N VAL A 58 -0.58 3.43 5.23
CA VAL A 58 0.73 2.79 5.43
C VAL A 58 1.73 3.80 6.00
N LEU A 59 1.90 4.97 5.38
CA LEU A 59 2.91 5.94 5.82
C LEU A 59 2.63 6.53 7.22
N GLU A 60 1.35 6.64 7.61
CA GLU A 60 0.92 7.06 8.96
C GLU A 60 1.15 5.98 10.02
N GLY A 61 0.91 4.70 9.69
CA GLY A 61 0.96 3.59 10.65
C GLY A 61 2.28 2.84 10.70
N TYR A 62 3.08 2.92 9.64
CA TYR A 62 4.26 2.11 9.41
C TYR A 62 5.47 2.99 9.05
N ARG A 63 6.66 2.53 9.41
CA ARG A 63 7.94 3.12 9.01
C ARG A 63 8.67 2.21 8.04
N LEU A 64 9.45 2.79 7.13
CA LEU A 64 10.39 2.01 6.34
C LEU A 64 11.40 1.35 7.28
N ASP A 65 11.57 0.04 7.14
CA ASP A 65 12.54 -0.74 7.91
C ASP A 65 13.79 -1.06 7.08
N ARG A 66 13.58 -1.57 5.87
CA ARG A 66 14.65 -1.92 4.95
C ARG A 66 14.21 -1.95 3.50
N HIS A 67 15.19 -1.85 2.62
CA HIS A 67 15.05 -2.02 1.19
C HIS A 67 16.04 -3.11 0.72
N GLU A 68 15.51 -4.17 0.11
CA GLU A 68 16.29 -5.30 -0.40
C GLU A 68 15.93 -5.55 -1.87
N GLY A 69 16.88 -5.35 -2.78
CA GLY A 69 16.66 -5.53 -4.22
C GLY A 69 15.67 -4.51 -4.78
N ALA A 70 14.46 -4.98 -5.10
CA ALA A 70 13.36 -4.15 -5.60
C ALA A 70 12.23 -3.98 -4.57
N LEU A 71 12.42 -4.47 -3.33
CA LEU A 71 11.35 -4.53 -2.34
C LEU A 71 11.60 -3.58 -1.17
N TRP A 72 10.62 -2.73 -0.91
CA TRP A 72 10.53 -1.80 0.21
C TRP A 72 9.67 -2.42 1.31
N THR A 73 10.25 -2.59 2.50
CA THR A 73 9.60 -3.28 3.63
C THR A 73 9.28 -2.28 4.73
N TYR A 74 8.00 -2.18 5.09
CA TYR A 74 7.50 -1.30 6.13
C TYR A 74 7.00 -2.11 7.33
N VAL A 75 7.35 -1.67 8.54
CA VAL A 75 6.95 -2.30 9.81
C VAL A 75 6.13 -1.30 10.65
N PRO A 76 5.24 -1.76 11.54
CA PRO A 76 4.52 -0.87 12.44
C PRO A 76 5.47 0.09 13.17
N ARG A 77 5.07 1.35 13.29
CA ARG A 77 5.79 2.36 14.07
C ARG A 77 5.72 2.08 15.57
#